data_AF-A0A1L7BD77-F1
#
_entry.id   AF-A0A1L7BD77-F1
#
_cell.length_a   1.000
_cell.length_b   1.000
_cell.length_c   1.000
_cell.angle_alpha   90.00
_cell.angle_beta   90.00
_cell.angle_gamma   90.00
#
_symmetry.space_group_name_H-M   'P 1'
#
loop_
_entity.id
_entity.type
_entity.pdbx_description
1 polymer ?
#
loop_
_entity_poly.entity_id
_entity_poly.type
_entity_poly.pdbx_seq_one_letter_code
_entity_poly.pdbx_strand_id
1 'polypeptide(L)' 'MEDKRFVILHGFEKDDIFKVMKILKENFPEKELIFATTTPTNLNWKLSDLIVEIEKEHKVMKKMRK' A
#
# COMPACT_ATOMS: atom_id res chain seq x y z
N MET A 1 17.97 0.16 2.12
CA MET A 1 16.52 -0.06 2.18
C MET A 1 16.01 0.24 0.80
N GLU A 2 15.52 -0.76 0.06
CA GLU A 2 14.93 -0.53 -1.28
C GLU A 2 13.88 0.59 -1.18
N ASP A 3 13.84 1.50 -2.17
CA ASP A 3 13.00 2.72 -2.23
C ASP A 3 11.50 2.37 -2.38
N LYS A 4 10.97 1.55 -1.47
CA LYS A 4 9.56 1.17 -1.41
C LYS A 4 8.77 2.34 -0.87
N ARG A 5 7.78 2.76 -1.65
CA ARG A 5 6.94 3.91 -1.29
C ARG A 5 5.58 3.39 -0.89
N PHE A 6 5.23 3.67 0.36
CA PHE A 6 3.95 3.29 0.91
C PHE A 6 2.98 4.45 0.75
N VAL A 7 1.77 4.13 0.29
CA VAL A 7 0.66 5.05 0.16
C VAL A 7 -0.46 4.52 1.04
N ILE A 8 -0.77 5.27 2.10
CA ILE A 8 -1.82 4.90 3.04
C ILE A 8 -3.03 5.79 2.83
N LEU A 9 -4.17 5.16 2.62
CA LEU A 9 -5.44 5.80 2.36
C LEU A 9 -6.40 5.52 3.52
N HIS A 10 -7.01 6.56 4.09
CA HIS A 10 -7.98 6.43 5.18
C HIS A 10 -9.32 7.07 4.81
N GLY A 11 -10.42 6.36 5.05
CA GLY A 11 -11.78 6.91 4.84
C GLY A 11 -12.18 7.13 3.38
N PHE A 12 -11.42 6.59 2.42
CA PHE A 12 -11.76 6.67 1.00
C PHE A 12 -12.71 5.56 0.58
N GLU A 13 -13.65 5.89 -0.31
CA GLU A 13 -14.48 4.90 -0.98
C GLU A 13 -13.66 4.14 -2.05
N LYS A 14 -14.12 2.94 -2.41
CA LYS A 14 -13.40 2.09 -3.40
C LYS A 14 -13.11 2.85 -4.69
N ASP A 15 -14.09 3.61 -5.19
CA ASP A 15 -13.97 4.34 -6.45
C ASP A 15 -12.83 5.38 -6.41
N ASP A 16 -12.68 6.08 -5.28
CA ASP A 16 -11.63 7.07 -5.09
C ASP A 16 -10.25 6.44 -4.87
N ILE A 17 -10.19 5.27 -4.20
CA ILE A 17 -8.95 4.50 -4.09
C ILE A 17 -8.43 4.15 -5.50
N PHE A 18 -9.31 3.70 -6.39
CA PHE A 18 -8.93 3.39 -7.77
C PHE A 18 -8.41 4.63 -8.53
N LYS A 19 -9.06 5.78 -8.37
CA LYS A 19 -8.59 7.05 -8.96
C LYS A 19 -7.20 7.42 -8.47
N VAL A 20 -6.98 7.38 -7.15
CA VAL A 20 -5.68 7.70 -6.54
C VAL A 20 -4.60 6.73 -6.99
N MET A 21 -4.89 5.42 -7.01
CA MET A 21 -3.97 4.41 -7.53
C MET A 21 -3.58 4.68 -8.98
N LYS A 22 -4.55 5.07 -9.81
CA LYS A 22 -4.32 5.36 -11.23
C LYS A 22 -3.40 6.58 -11.40
N ILE A 23 -3.72 7.70 -10.75
CA ILE A 23 -2.93 8.94 -10.79
C ILE A 23 -1.49 8.66 -10.35
N LEU A 24 -1.31 7.94 -9.25
CA LEU A 24 0.03 7.64 -8.72
C LEU A 24 0.82 6.70 -9.62
N LYS A 25 0.19 5.69 -10.21
CA LYS A 25 0.86 4.82 -11.19
C LYS A 25 1.22 5.56 -12.48
N GLU A 26 0.38 6.48 -12.94
CA GLU A 26 0.66 7.31 -14.13
C GLU A 26 1.82 8.28 -13.89
N ASN A 27 1.93 8.87 -12.70
CA ASN A 27 2.99 9.84 -12.37
C ASN A 27 4.28 9.20 -11.84
N PHE A 28 4.22 7.95 -11.36
CA PHE A 28 5.36 7.22 -10.83
C PHE A 28 5.49 5.80 -11.40
N PRO A 29 5.59 5.63 -12.74
CA PRO A 29 5.58 4.31 -13.38
C PRO A 29 6.79 3.44 -13.02
N GLU A 30 7.92 4.04 -12.69
CA GLU A 30 9.18 3.35 -12.37
C GLU A 30 9.29 2.93 -10.90
N LYS A 31 8.29 3.26 -10.07
CA LYS A 31 8.36 3.08 -8.62
C LYS A 31 7.42 1.99 -8.14
N GLU A 32 7.91 1.10 -7.30
CA GLU A 32 7.09 0.09 -6.63
C GLU A 32 6.29 0.75 -5.51
N LEU A 33 5.08 1.21 -5.84
CA LEU A 33 4.13 1.80 -4.90
C LEU A 33 3.31 0.70 -4.22
N ILE A 34 3.35 0.69 -2.89
CA ILE A 34 2.59 -0.23 -2.05
C ILE A 34 1.42 0.54 -1.46
N PHE A 35 0.20 0.17 -1.85
CA PHE A 35 -1.02 0.80 -1.39
C PHE A 35 -1.62 0.04 -0.22
N ALA A 36 -2.01 0.76 0.82
CA ALA A 36 -2.74 0.20 1.95
C ALA A 36 -3.89 1.12 2.36
N THR A 37 -4.97 0.54 2.83
CA THR A 37 -6.11 1.27 3.37
C THR A 37 -6.24 1.02 4.87
N THR A 38 -6.36 2.07 5.68
CA THR A 38 -6.57 1.89 7.11
C THR A 38 -8.04 1.55 7.38
N THR A 39 -8.24 0.42 8.04
CA THR A 39 -9.52 0.00 8.60
C THR A 39 -9.64 0.44 10.06
N PRO A 40 -10.84 0.48 10.66
CA PRO A 40 -11.02 0.80 12.08
C PRO A 40 -10.14 -0.06 13.00
N THR A 41 -9.90 -1.30 12.60
CA THR A 41 -9.05 -2.28 13.30
C THR A 41 -7.58 -1.88 13.35
N ASN A 42 -7.08 -1.25 12.29
CA ASN A 42 -5.66 -0.93 12.13
C ASN A 42 -5.35 0.57 12.37
N LEU A 43 -6.35 1.38 12.72
CA LEU A 43 -6.21 2.81 12.94
C LEU A 43 -5.34 3.15 14.16
N ASN A 44 -5.41 2.32 15.20
CA ASN A 44 -4.65 2.48 16.44
C ASN A 44 -3.27 1.80 16.40
N TRP A 45 -2.93 1.14 15.28
CA TRP A 45 -1.65 0.46 15.15
C TRP A 45 -0.55 1.48 14.89
N LYS A 46 0.66 1.20 15.37
CA LYS A 46 1.81 1.99 14.96
C LYS A 46 2.01 1.79 13.46
N LEU A 47 2.20 2.90 12.75
CA LEU A 47 2.48 2.91 11.32
C LEU A 47 3.62 1.95 10.94
N SER A 48 4.66 1.87 11.78
CA SER A 48 5.79 0.95 11.59
C SER A 48 5.37 -0.52 11.59
N ASP A 49 4.46 -0.94 12.48
CA ASP A 49 3.97 -2.32 12.53
C ASP A 49 3.10 -2.64 11.31
N LEU A 50 2.25 -1.68 10.90
CA LEU A 50 1.44 -1.80 9.69
C LEU A 50 2.31 -1.99 8.45
N ILE A 51 3.37 -1.18 8.30
CA ILE A 51 4.30 -1.28 7.17
C ILE A 51 4.98 -2.66 7.13
N VAL A 52 5.41 -3.19 8.28
CA VAL A 52 6.05 -4.51 8.36
C VAL A 52 5.11 -5.64 7.95
N GLU A 53 3.84 -5.59 8.34
CA GLU A 53 2.84 -6.55 7.89
C GLU A 53 2.61 -6.46 6.37
N ILE A 54 2.39 -5.25 5.86
CA ILE A 54 2.16 -5.04 4.43
C ILE A 54 3.37 -5.52 3.61
N GLU A 55 4.59 -5.27 4.07
CA GLU A 55 5.80 -5.79 3.40
C GLU A 55 5.89 -7.31 3.42
N LYS A 56 5.49 -7.95 4.52
CA LYS A 56 5.43 -9.41 4.62
C LYS A 56 4.41 -9.97 3.64
N GLU A 57 3.20 -9.42 3.61
CA GLU A 57 2.15 -9.82 2.67
C GLU A 57 2.60 -9.64 1.22
N HIS A 58 3.16 -8.47 0.89
CA HIS A 58 3.63 -8.19 -0.46
C HIS A 58 4.76 -9.15 -0.90
N LYS A 59 5.69 -9.48 0.01
CA LYS A 59 6.76 -10.48 -0.27
C LYS A 59 6.17 -11.86 -0.54
N VAL A 60 5.20 -12.30 0.25
CA VAL A 60 4.53 -13.61 0.08
C VAL A 60 3.77 -13.65 -1.24
N MET A 61 3.03 -12.58 -1.56
CA MET A 61 2.28 -12.46 -2.80
C MET A 61 3.18 -12.42 -4.05
N LYS A 62 4.36 -11.78 -3.96
CA LYS A 62 5.38 -11.80 -5.02
C LYS A 62 6.04 -13.18 -5.17
N LYS A 63 6.15 -13.95 -4.09
CA LYS A 63 6.73 -15.30 -4.07
C LYS A 63 5.80 -16.38 -4.64
N MET A 64 4.48 -16.23 -4.47
CA MET A 64 3.47 -17.14 -5.04
C MET A 64 3.25 -16.95 -6.55
N ARG A 65 3.79 -15.89 -7.14
CA ARG A 65 3.62 -15.57 -8.56
C ARG A 65 4.78 -16.07 -9.44
N LYS A 66 5.60 -17.00 -8.93
CA LYS A 66 6.78 -17.57 -9.60
C LYS A 66 6.61 -19.05 -9.86
#